data_AF-A0A1I8GLH8-F1
#
_entry.id   AF-A0A1I8GLH8-F1
#
_cell.length_a   1.000
_cell.length_b   1.000
_cell.length_c   1.000
_cell.angle_alpha   90.00
_cell.angle_beta   90.00
_cell.angle_gamma   90.00
#
_symmetry.space_group_name_H-M   'P 1'
#
loop_
_entity.id
_entity.type
_entity.pdbx_description
1 polymer ?
#
loop_
_entity_poly.entity_id
_entity_poly.type
_entity_poly.pdbx_seq_one_letter_code
_entity_poly.pdbx_strand_id
1 'polypeptide(L)'
;EEKKKRMAKMQEEMKEYEEMRKEEREKLEAEISDLRAKREQRKQERAEEEKRLAELRAIEEQKRRAEEEERQRRKREEEARRQEEREKKKREAEERSKSQSQRNFTISKKSGSETGPTGQDEAKQGKSKEQLEAEKKAALEQRVQPLNIADLGSRNCKRRPKSCSTRSTRLRATNKGRLGAARSAPKIIMYSQYERVKDRRDFGERQELFKGPIYGVEYERIPPSSKVIITEQGPRVVGEIGENDNDQGHNQQEGDEPVATEE
;
A
#
# COMPACT_ATOMS: atom_id res chain seq x y z
N GLU A 1 57.83 6.43 60.92
CA GLU A 1 56.37 6.71 60.89
C GLU A 1 55.92 7.52 59.67
N GLU A 2 56.69 8.51 59.21
CA GLU A 2 56.33 9.34 58.04
C GLU A 2 56.10 8.55 56.74
N LYS A 3 56.91 7.52 56.45
CA LYS A 3 56.70 6.67 55.26
C LYS A 3 55.32 5.99 55.27
N LYS A 4 54.85 5.55 56.44
CA LYS A 4 53.50 4.97 56.58
C LYS A 4 52.42 6.03 56.37
N LYS A 5 52.61 7.25 56.89
CA LYS A 5 51.70 8.39 56.65
C LYS A 5 51.63 8.78 55.17
N ARG A 6 52.77 8.79 54.46
CA ARG A 6 52.81 9.08 53.00
C ARG A 6 52.11 8.00 52.17
N MET A 7 52.30 6.73 52.52
CA MET A 7 51.60 5.62 51.87
C MET A 7 50.09 5.65 52.14
N ALA A 8 49.68 5.99 53.36
CA ALA A 8 48.26 6.14 53.71
C ALA A 8 47.59 7.27 52.92
N LYS A 9 48.23 8.45 52.85
CA LYS A 9 47.74 9.56 52.01
C LYS A 9 47.62 9.19 50.54
N MET A 10 48.63 8.52 49.98
CA MET A 10 48.57 8.04 48.59
C MET A 10 47.43 7.02 48.37
N GLN A 11 47.14 6.17 49.36
CA GLN A 11 46.01 5.24 49.28
C GLN A 11 44.66 5.94 49.39
N GLU A 12 44.55 6.98 50.22
CA GLU A 12 43.35 7.82 50.33
C GLU A 12 43.10 8.57 49.00
N GLU A 13 44.12 9.23 48.44
CA GLU A 13 44.04 9.90 47.13
C GLU A 13 43.63 8.94 46.00
N MET A 14 44.16 7.71 45.99
CA MET A 14 43.79 6.70 45.00
C MET A 14 42.34 6.22 45.18
N LYS A 15 41.85 6.08 46.41
CA LYS A 15 40.46 5.70 46.69
C LYS A 15 39.50 6.81 46.28
N GLU A 16 39.81 8.06 46.62
CA GLU A 16 39.03 9.23 46.18
C GLU A 16 38.95 9.30 44.65
N TYR A 17 40.07 9.03 43.95
CA TYR A 17 40.06 8.95 42.48
C TYR A 17 39.17 7.83 41.95
N GLU A 18 39.21 6.64 42.57
CA GLU A 18 38.33 5.52 42.20
C GLU A 18 36.85 5.83 42.45
N GLU A 19 36.53 6.51 43.55
CA GLU A 19 35.17 6.93 43.89
C GLU A 19 34.66 7.98 42.91
N MET A 20 35.45 9.02 42.61
CA MET A 20 35.11 10.01 41.59
C MET A 20 34.83 9.36 40.23
N ARG A 21 35.65 8.37 39.82
CA ARG A 21 35.43 7.61 38.58
C ARG A 21 34.20 6.71 38.62
N LYS A 22 33.82 6.19 39.79
CA LYS A 22 32.57 5.42 39.95
C LYS A 22 31.37 6.33 39.83
N GLU A 23 31.39 7.48 40.50
CA GLU A 23 30.31 8.46 40.41
C GLU A 23 30.12 8.99 38.98
N GLU A 24 31.21 9.27 38.25
CA GLU A 24 31.13 9.65 36.84
C GLU A 24 30.43 8.59 36.00
N ARG A 25 30.78 7.31 36.20
CA ARG A 25 30.14 6.20 35.49
C ARG A 25 28.68 6.05 35.87
N GLU A 26 28.36 6.13 37.16
CA GLU A 26 26.99 6.03 37.65
C GLU A 26 26.11 7.16 37.10
N LYS A 27 26.60 8.40 37.05
CA LYS A 27 25.88 9.54 36.45
C LYS A 27 25.61 9.30 34.96
N LEU A 28 26.60 8.83 34.21
CA LEU A 28 26.45 8.52 32.79
C LEU A 28 25.50 7.33 32.56
N GLU A 29 25.59 6.29 33.38
CA GLU A 29 24.71 5.12 33.30
C GLU A 29 23.26 5.48 33.65
N ALA A 30 23.04 6.33 34.65
CA ALA A 30 21.73 6.86 35.01
C ALA A 30 21.13 7.69 33.86
N GLU A 31 21.91 8.58 33.25
CA GLU A 31 21.45 9.37 32.09
C GLU A 31 21.10 8.46 30.90
N ILE A 32 21.93 7.45 30.61
CA ILE A 32 21.63 6.46 29.58
C ILE A 32 20.36 5.68 29.90
N SER A 33 20.16 5.29 31.15
CA SER A 33 18.96 4.59 31.62
C SER A 33 17.71 5.45 31.42
N ASP A 34 17.75 6.72 31.83
CA ASP A 34 16.63 7.65 31.68
C ASP A 34 16.28 7.91 30.21
N LEU A 35 17.29 8.06 29.35
CA LEU A 35 17.08 8.22 27.92
C LEU A 35 16.45 6.97 27.28
N ARG A 36 16.87 5.77 27.72
CA ARG A 36 16.26 4.51 27.28
C ARG A 36 14.83 4.38 27.76
N ALA A 37 14.55 4.69 29.04
CA ALA A 37 13.21 4.69 29.61
C ALA A 37 12.27 5.64 28.87
N LYS A 38 12.69 6.88 28.59
CA LYS A 38 11.90 7.84 27.79
C LYS A 38 11.64 7.37 26.37
N ARG A 39 12.60 6.66 25.74
CA ARG A 39 12.41 6.09 24.40
C ARG A 39 11.42 4.93 24.43
N GLU A 40 11.49 4.09 25.45
CA GLU A 40 10.58 2.97 25.65
C GLU A 40 9.17 3.45 25.98
N GLN A 41 9.01 4.44 26.86
CA GLN A 41 7.74 5.11 27.13
C GLN A 41 7.10 5.66 25.84
N ARG A 42 7.84 6.43 25.03
CA ARG A 42 7.35 6.91 23.73
C ARG A 42 7.00 5.78 22.76
N LYS A 43 7.60 4.60 22.88
CA LYS A 43 7.27 3.43 22.07
C LYS A 43 5.99 2.75 22.58
N GLN A 44 5.84 2.65 23.90
CA GLN A 44 4.66 2.10 24.55
C GLN A 44 3.44 2.99 24.30
N GLU A 45 3.56 4.30 24.46
CA GLU A 45 2.50 5.28 24.17
C GLU A 45 2.00 5.16 22.73
N ARG A 46 2.92 5.17 21.74
CA ARG A 46 2.55 4.95 20.33
C ARG A 46 1.86 3.60 20.11
N ALA A 47 2.33 2.54 20.77
CA ALA A 47 1.72 1.22 20.66
C ALA A 47 0.34 1.16 21.32
N GLU A 48 0.11 1.89 22.41
CA GLU A 48 -1.19 1.99 23.08
C GLU A 48 -2.17 2.82 22.28
N GLU A 49 -1.75 3.95 21.70
CA GLU A 49 -2.56 4.75 20.77
C GLU A 49 -2.95 3.94 19.53
N GLU A 50 -2.01 3.20 18.94
CA GLU A 50 -2.28 2.31 17.80
C GLU A 50 -3.26 1.20 18.18
N LYS A 51 -3.11 0.59 19.37
CA LYS A 51 -4.07 -0.41 19.88
C LYS A 51 -5.45 0.18 20.09
N ARG A 52 -5.58 1.37 20.71
CA ARG A 52 -6.87 2.04 20.91
C ARG A 52 -7.56 2.36 19.59
N LEU A 53 -6.81 2.87 18.60
CA LEU A 53 -7.34 3.12 17.27
C LEU A 53 -7.73 1.83 16.53
N ALA A 54 -6.95 0.76 16.68
CA ALA A 54 -7.26 -0.55 16.11
C ALA A 54 -8.51 -1.17 16.74
N GLU A 55 -8.70 -1.03 18.05
CA GLU A 55 -9.90 -1.49 18.75
C GLU A 55 -11.15 -0.73 18.29
N LEU A 56 -11.08 0.60 18.16
CA LEU A 56 -12.18 1.40 17.62
C LEU A 56 -12.54 0.98 16.19
N ARG A 57 -11.54 0.77 15.32
CA ARG A 57 -11.76 0.26 13.95
C ARG A 57 -12.35 -1.14 13.95
N ALA A 58 -11.92 -2.02 14.86
CA ALA A 58 -12.45 -3.37 14.97
C ALA A 58 -13.92 -3.37 15.40
N ILE A 59 -14.30 -2.50 16.34
CA ILE A 59 -15.70 -2.32 16.76
C ILE A 59 -16.55 -1.78 15.61
N GLU A 60 -16.06 -0.79 14.87
CA GLU A 60 -16.76 -0.24 13.70
C GLU A 60 -16.91 -1.28 12.58
N GLU A 61 -15.85 -2.05 12.30
CA GLU A 61 -15.91 -3.12 11.31
C GLU A 61 -16.86 -4.25 11.72
N GLN A 62 -16.89 -4.61 13.01
CA GLN A 62 -17.86 -5.58 13.53
C GLN A 62 -19.30 -5.06 13.40
N LYS A 63 -19.55 -3.78 13.68
CA LYS A 63 -20.87 -3.15 13.47
C LYS A 63 -21.27 -3.17 12.00
N ARG A 64 -20.36 -2.82 11.09
CA ARG A 64 -20.62 -2.85 9.65
C ARG A 64 -20.89 -4.27 9.15
N ARG A 65 -20.11 -5.26 9.60
CA ARG A 65 -20.33 -6.67 9.26
C ARG A 65 -21.67 -7.17 9.79
N ALA A 66 -22.04 -6.83 11.03
CA ALA A 66 -23.34 -7.19 11.60
C ALA A 66 -24.51 -6.56 10.83
N GLU A 67 -24.41 -5.27 10.45
CA GLU A 67 -25.43 -4.59 9.64
C GLU A 67 -25.54 -5.19 8.23
N GLU A 68 -24.41 -5.52 7.59
CA GLU A 68 -24.40 -6.20 6.29
C GLU A 68 -25.02 -7.60 6.37
N GLU A 69 -24.71 -8.38 7.41
CA GLU A 69 -25.31 -9.69 7.64
C GLU A 69 -26.82 -9.59 7.93
N GLU A 70 -27.26 -8.60 8.70
CA GLU A 70 -28.68 -8.35 8.95
C GLU A 70 -29.40 -7.93 7.66
N ARG A 71 -28.81 -7.03 6.87
CA ARG A 71 -29.36 -6.61 5.58
C ARG A 71 -29.42 -7.78 4.60
N GLN A 72 -28.41 -8.65 4.59
CA GLN A 72 -28.42 -9.88 3.80
C GLN A 72 -29.50 -10.85 4.29
N ARG A 73 -29.67 -11.00 5.60
CA ARG A 73 -30.72 -11.84 6.17
C ARG A 73 -32.12 -11.34 5.80
N ARG A 74 -32.38 -10.04 5.94
CA ARG A 74 -33.66 -9.41 5.52
C ARG A 74 -33.93 -9.62 4.02
N LYS A 75 -32.91 -9.47 3.17
CA LYS A 75 -33.02 -9.76 1.73
C LYS A 75 -33.35 -11.22 1.44
N ARG A 76 -32.69 -12.18 2.12
CA ARG A 76 -32.97 -13.61 1.96
C ARG A 76 -34.39 -13.98 2.45
N GLU A 77 -34.84 -13.40 3.56
CA GLU A 77 -36.19 -13.62 4.09
C GLU A 77 -37.27 -13.02 3.18
N GLU A 78 -37.04 -11.82 2.62
CA GLU A 78 -37.94 -11.19 1.63
C GLU A 78 -37.98 -11.99 0.31
N GLU A 79 -36.83 -12.43 -0.17
CA GLU A 79 -36.73 -13.24 -1.39
C GLU A 79 -37.39 -14.61 -1.20
N ALA A 80 -37.19 -15.26 -0.04
CA ALA A 80 -37.85 -16.51 0.31
C ALA A 80 -39.37 -16.34 0.35
N ARG A 81 -39.89 -15.27 1.00
CA ARG A 81 -41.32 -14.97 1.02
C ARG A 81 -41.88 -14.74 -0.39
N ARG A 82 -41.13 -14.07 -1.26
CA ARG A 82 -41.52 -13.84 -2.66
C ARG A 82 -41.50 -15.12 -3.49
N GLN A 83 -40.56 -16.04 -3.21
CA GLN A 83 -40.51 -17.36 -3.83
C GLN A 83 -41.69 -18.23 -3.37
N GLU A 84 -41.99 -18.26 -2.06
CA GLU A 84 -43.14 -18.97 -1.51
C GLU A 84 -44.47 -18.47 -2.09
N GLU A 85 -44.64 -17.16 -2.29
CA GLU A 85 -45.84 -16.60 -2.93
C GLU A 85 -45.93 -17.02 -4.42
N ARG A 86 -44.82 -17.02 -5.15
CA ARG A 86 -44.75 -17.48 -6.54
C ARG A 86 -45.04 -18.98 -6.65
N GLU A 87 -44.51 -19.80 -5.74
CA GLU A 87 -44.76 -21.23 -5.70
C GLU A 87 -46.20 -21.55 -5.33
N LYS A 88 -46.77 -20.83 -4.35
CA LYS A 88 -48.19 -20.94 -4.00
C LYS A 88 -49.09 -20.57 -5.18
N LYS A 89 -48.79 -19.48 -5.88
CA LYS A 89 -49.52 -19.06 -7.09
C LYS A 89 -49.37 -20.08 -8.23
N LYS A 90 -48.19 -20.66 -8.40
CA LYS A 90 -47.94 -21.74 -9.38
C LYS A 90 -48.73 -22.99 -9.03
N ARG A 91 -48.76 -23.38 -7.76
CA ARG A 91 -49.51 -24.55 -7.26
C ARG A 91 -51.01 -24.37 -7.44
N GLU A 92 -51.55 -23.19 -7.13
CA GLU A 92 -52.97 -22.86 -7.34
C GLU A 92 -53.33 -22.86 -8.84
N ALA A 93 -52.46 -22.31 -9.70
CA ALA A 93 -52.64 -22.37 -11.14
C ALA A 93 -52.56 -23.81 -11.69
N GLU A 94 -51.68 -24.64 -11.14
CA GLU A 94 -51.58 -26.07 -11.48
C GLU A 94 -52.82 -26.85 -11.03
N GLU A 95 -53.39 -26.53 -9.88
CA GLU A 95 -54.63 -27.15 -9.38
C GLU A 95 -55.86 -26.71 -10.21
N ARG A 96 -55.90 -25.43 -10.62
CA ARG A 96 -56.90 -24.91 -11.57
C ARG A 96 -56.72 -25.47 -12.97
N SER A 97 -55.49 -25.72 -13.39
CA SER A 97 -55.15 -26.41 -14.64
C SER A 97 -55.54 -27.89 -14.59
N LYS A 98 -55.34 -28.58 -13.47
CA LYS A 98 -55.74 -29.98 -13.28
C LYS A 98 -57.25 -30.16 -13.35
N SER A 99 -58.03 -29.21 -12.84
CA SER A 99 -59.50 -29.23 -12.98
C SER A 99 -59.99 -28.84 -14.39
N GLN A 100 -59.20 -28.10 -15.18
CA GLN A 100 -59.46 -27.84 -16.61
C GLN A 100 -58.89 -28.91 -17.56
N SER A 101 -58.03 -29.83 -17.07
CA SER A 101 -57.34 -30.87 -17.84
C SER A 101 -58.24 -32.05 -18.30
N GLN A 102 -59.55 -31.84 -18.40
CA GLN A 102 -60.51 -32.80 -18.95
C GLN A 102 -60.93 -32.46 -20.40
N ARG A 103 -60.20 -31.58 -21.11
CA ARG A 103 -60.54 -31.20 -22.48
C ARG A 103 -59.43 -31.54 -23.46
N ASN A 104 -59.57 -32.71 -24.10
CA ASN A 104 -58.74 -33.18 -25.21
C ASN A 104 -59.10 -32.40 -26.49
N PHE A 105 -58.31 -31.39 -26.84
CA PHE A 105 -58.31 -30.82 -28.19
C PHE A 105 -56.97 -31.09 -28.86
N THR A 106 -57.02 -31.77 -30.01
CA THR A 106 -55.91 -31.96 -30.94
C THR A 106 -55.53 -30.63 -31.58
N ILE A 107 -54.47 -29.98 -31.09
CA ILE A 107 -53.90 -28.78 -31.71
C ILE A 107 -52.91 -29.22 -32.79
N SER A 108 -53.31 -29.09 -34.05
CA SER A 108 -52.42 -29.14 -35.20
C SER A 108 -51.46 -27.93 -35.16
N LYS A 109 -50.16 -28.20 -34.99
CA LYS A 109 -49.08 -27.20 -35.10
C LYS A 109 -49.04 -26.62 -36.52
N LYS A 110 -49.22 -25.31 -36.66
CA LYS A 110 -48.80 -24.56 -37.84
C LYS A 110 -48.24 -23.18 -37.46
N SER A 111 -46.94 -23.04 -37.76
CA SER A 111 -46.14 -21.85 -38.11
C SER A 111 -46.37 -20.49 -37.41
N GLY A 112 -45.35 -20.08 -36.64
CA GLY A 112 -44.50 -18.90 -36.91
C GLY A 112 -45.10 -17.49 -36.87
N SER A 113 -44.61 -16.65 -35.95
CA SER A 113 -44.14 -15.27 -36.22
C SER A 113 -43.46 -14.70 -34.97
N GLU A 114 -42.58 -13.73 -35.21
CA GLU A 114 -41.50 -13.17 -34.41
C GLU A 114 -41.94 -12.30 -33.21
N THR A 115 -41.11 -12.22 -32.18
CA THR A 115 -40.91 -10.99 -31.39
C THR A 115 -39.54 -11.03 -30.70
N GLY A 116 -38.81 -9.91 -30.81
CA GLY A 116 -37.37 -9.78 -30.56
C GLY A 116 -36.89 -9.77 -29.09
N PRO A 117 -35.63 -9.35 -28.88
CA PRO A 117 -34.80 -9.69 -27.74
C PRO A 117 -35.05 -8.78 -26.54
N THR A 118 -35.19 -9.33 -25.35
CA THR A 118 -35.20 -8.55 -24.11
C THR A 118 -34.54 -9.32 -22.97
N GLY A 119 -33.54 -8.69 -22.35
CA GLY A 119 -33.14 -8.97 -20.96
C GLY A 119 -31.96 -9.91 -20.74
N GLN A 120 -30.77 -9.58 -21.25
CA GLN A 120 -29.51 -10.11 -20.72
C GLN A 120 -28.68 -8.98 -20.11
N ASP A 121 -29.07 -8.50 -18.93
CA ASP A 121 -28.27 -7.51 -18.17
C ASP A 121 -28.16 -7.82 -16.66
N GLU A 122 -28.50 -9.04 -16.22
CA GLU A 122 -28.42 -9.42 -14.79
C GLU A 122 -27.71 -10.78 -14.59
N ALA A 123 -26.62 -11.01 -15.34
CA ALA A 123 -25.71 -12.13 -15.11
C ALA A 123 -24.26 -11.65 -15.03
N LYS A 124 -24.01 -10.66 -14.17
CA LYS A 124 -22.65 -10.31 -13.69
C LYS A 124 -22.35 -10.91 -12.31
N GLN A 125 -22.96 -12.05 -11.97
CA GLN A 125 -22.34 -12.96 -11.01
C GLN A 125 -21.29 -13.76 -11.79
N GLY A 126 -20.02 -13.52 -11.45
CA GLY A 126 -18.91 -14.27 -12.03
C GLY A 126 -19.16 -15.77 -11.94
N LYS A 127 -18.73 -16.50 -12.98
CA LYS A 127 -18.82 -17.96 -13.05
C LYS A 127 -18.50 -18.58 -11.70
N SER A 128 -19.31 -19.54 -11.26
CA SER A 128 -19.13 -20.18 -9.96
C SER A 128 -17.70 -20.75 -9.86
N LYS A 129 -17.17 -20.85 -8.64
CA LYS A 129 -15.80 -21.36 -8.42
C LYS A 129 -15.57 -22.72 -9.12
N GLU A 130 -16.58 -23.57 -9.10
CA GLU A 130 -16.60 -24.87 -9.76
C GLU A 130 -16.59 -24.75 -11.29
N GLN A 131 -17.34 -23.81 -11.87
CA GLN A 131 -17.30 -23.52 -13.31
C GLN A 131 -15.91 -23.02 -13.74
N LEU A 132 -15.26 -22.16 -12.95
CA LEU A 132 -13.90 -21.69 -13.24
C LEU A 132 -12.86 -22.81 -13.15
N GLU A 133 -13.02 -23.75 -12.21
CA GLU A 133 -12.15 -24.92 -12.09
C GLU A 133 -12.37 -25.91 -13.24
N ALA A 134 -13.62 -26.13 -13.65
CA ALA A 134 -13.95 -26.93 -14.83
C ALA A 134 -13.37 -26.32 -16.12
N GLU A 135 -13.48 -25.01 -16.31
CA GLU A 135 -12.89 -24.31 -17.46
C GLU A 135 -11.36 -24.38 -17.46
N LYS A 136 -10.72 -24.22 -16.29
CA LYS A 136 -9.27 -24.39 -16.15
C LYS A 136 -8.84 -25.82 -16.49
N LYS A 137 -9.57 -26.82 -16.01
CA LYS A 137 -9.31 -28.24 -16.28
C LYS A 137 -9.46 -28.54 -17.78
N ALA A 138 -10.54 -28.09 -18.41
CA ALA A 138 -10.77 -28.24 -19.85
C ALA A 138 -9.67 -27.55 -20.68
N ALA A 139 -9.26 -26.34 -20.30
CA ALA A 139 -8.18 -25.63 -20.98
C ALA A 139 -6.81 -26.33 -20.82
N LEU A 140 -6.55 -26.94 -19.66
CA LEU A 140 -5.33 -27.73 -19.43
C LEU A 140 -5.35 -29.02 -20.23
N GLU A 141 -6.48 -29.72 -20.29
CA GLU A 141 -6.64 -30.96 -21.06
C GLU A 141 -6.42 -30.72 -22.56
N GLN A 142 -6.96 -29.63 -23.12
CA GLN A 142 -6.73 -29.24 -24.51
C GLN A 142 -5.25 -28.90 -24.79
N ARG A 143 -4.57 -28.22 -23.86
CA ARG A 143 -3.18 -27.78 -24.04
C ARG A 143 -2.14 -28.84 -23.71
N VAL A 144 -2.47 -29.75 -22.81
CA VAL A 144 -1.60 -30.80 -22.27
C VAL A 144 -2.15 -32.15 -22.72
N GLN A 145 -1.85 -32.50 -23.97
CA GLN A 145 -2.18 -33.84 -24.47
C GLN A 145 -1.36 -34.91 -23.74
N PRO A 146 -1.99 -36.02 -23.30
CA PRO A 146 -1.28 -37.13 -22.68
C PRO A 146 -0.31 -37.76 -23.69
N LEU A 147 0.87 -38.14 -23.21
CA LEU A 147 1.89 -38.76 -24.05
C LEU A 147 1.64 -40.27 -24.11
N ASN A 148 1.32 -40.79 -25.30
CA ASN A 148 1.30 -42.24 -25.54
C ASN A 148 2.74 -42.76 -25.58
N ILE A 149 3.10 -43.60 -24.60
CA ILE A 149 4.44 -44.16 -24.40
C ILE A 149 4.57 -45.55 -25.05
N ALA A 150 3.46 -46.28 -25.21
CA ALA A 150 3.43 -47.67 -25.68
C ALA A 150 3.91 -47.84 -27.14
N ASP A 151 3.64 -46.87 -28.02
CA ASP A 151 3.92 -47.00 -29.47
C ASP A 151 5.28 -46.41 -29.90
N LEU A 152 6.15 -46.08 -28.95
CA LEU A 152 7.41 -45.39 -29.24
C LEU A 152 8.57 -46.38 -29.36
N GLY A 153 8.93 -46.73 -30.59
CA GLY A 153 10.16 -47.47 -30.88
C GLY A 153 11.43 -46.76 -30.38
N SER A 154 12.50 -47.53 -30.13
CA SER A 154 13.73 -47.08 -29.44
C SER A 154 14.39 -45.80 -30.01
N ARG A 155 14.28 -45.56 -31.32
CA ARG A 155 14.78 -44.32 -31.97
C ARG A 155 13.98 -43.07 -31.62
N ASN A 156 12.66 -43.19 -31.41
CA ASN A 156 11.77 -42.06 -31.10
C ASN A 156 11.78 -41.71 -29.61
N CYS A 157 12.24 -42.63 -28.76
CA CYS A 157 12.46 -42.38 -27.33
C CYS A 157 13.54 -41.35 -27.03
N LYS A 158 14.50 -41.06 -27.94
CA LYS A 158 15.55 -40.05 -27.72
C LYS A 158 15.19 -38.64 -28.23
N ARG A 159 14.31 -38.53 -29.24
CA ARG A 159 13.88 -37.24 -29.82
C ARG A 159 12.78 -36.56 -28.99
N ARG A 160 11.82 -37.32 -28.47
CA ARG A 160 10.70 -36.77 -27.68
C ARG A 160 11.15 -36.11 -26.36
N PRO A 161 12.09 -36.67 -25.58
CA PRO A 161 12.62 -36.00 -24.38
C PRO A 161 13.26 -34.63 -24.66
N LYS A 162 13.96 -34.50 -25.79
CA LYS A 162 14.53 -33.22 -26.22
C LYS A 162 13.43 -32.21 -26.59
N SER A 163 12.37 -32.66 -27.27
CA SER A 163 11.21 -31.80 -27.59
C SER A 163 10.40 -31.37 -26.35
N CYS A 164 10.22 -32.24 -25.35
CA CYS A 164 9.51 -31.88 -24.12
C CYS A 164 10.36 -30.99 -23.21
N SER A 165 11.68 -31.20 -23.17
CA SER A 165 12.62 -30.33 -22.47
C SER A 165 12.63 -28.91 -23.06
N THR A 166 12.74 -28.78 -24.39
CA THR A 166 12.69 -27.47 -25.07
C THR A 166 11.32 -26.78 -24.99
N ARG A 167 10.22 -27.55 -24.85
CA ARG A 167 8.88 -26.99 -24.58
C ARG A 167 8.78 -26.49 -23.12
N SER A 168 9.35 -27.22 -22.17
CA SER A 168 9.39 -26.85 -20.74
C SER A 168 10.21 -25.58 -20.52
N THR A 169 11.38 -25.43 -21.15
CA THR A 169 12.20 -24.23 -21.03
C THR A 169 11.52 -23.00 -21.61
N ARG A 170 10.87 -23.13 -22.79
CA ARG A 170 10.05 -22.05 -23.37
C ARG A 170 8.88 -21.65 -22.47
N LEU A 171 8.13 -22.61 -21.93
CA LEU A 171 7.02 -22.34 -21.02
C LEU A 171 7.49 -21.65 -19.73
N ARG A 172 8.65 -22.02 -19.20
CA ARG A 172 9.27 -21.34 -18.04
C ARG A 172 9.68 -19.91 -18.39
N ALA A 173 10.25 -19.67 -19.56
CA ALA A 173 10.64 -18.33 -20.00
C ALA A 173 9.41 -17.41 -20.15
N THR A 174 8.32 -17.87 -20.77
CA THR A 174 7.09 -17.09 -20.92
C THR A 174 6.41 -16.80 -19.57
N ASN A 175 6.47 -17.76 -18.63
CA ASN A 175 5.89 -17.60 -17.29
C ASN A 175 6.70 -16.64 -16.40
N LYS A 176 8.03 -16.59 -16.53
CA LYS A 176 8.88 -15.65 -15.77
C LYS A 176 8.54 -14.19 -16.07
N GLY A 177 8.28 -13.83 -17.34
CA GLY A 177 7.92 -12.45 -17.72
C GLY A 177 6.51 -12.03 -17.30
N ARG A 178 5.54 -12.95 -17.28
CA ARG A 178 4.11 -12.63 -17.05
C ARG A 178 3.68 -12.78 -15.58
N LEU A 179 4.27 -13.73 -14.84
CA LEU A 179 3.99 -13.96 -13.42
C LEU A 179 4.99 -13.27 -12.49
N GLY A 180 6.18 -12.88 -12.99
CA GLY A 180 7.15 -12.10 -12.20
C GLY A 180 6.58 -10.76 -11.74
N ALA A 181 5.80 -10.09 -12.58
CA ALA A 181 5.09 -8.86 -12.25
C ALA A 181 3.88 -9.07 -11.32
N ALA A 182 3.24 -10.24 -11.37
CA ALA A 182 2.07 -10.59 -10.55
C ALA A 182 2.44 -11.14 -9.15
N ARG A 183 3.69 -11.61 -8.95
CA ARG A 183 4.21 -12.09 -7.66
C ARG A 183 4.97 -11.02 -6.86
N SER A 184 5.19 -9.85 -7.45
CA SER A 184 5.46 -8.64 -6.67
C SER A 184 4.30 -8.48 -5.69
N ALA A 185 4.61 -8.28 -4.41
CA ALA A 185 3.59 -7.93 -3.42
C ALA A 185 2.64 -6.87 -4.01
N PRO A 186 1.31 -6.98 -3.79
CA PRO A 186 0.37 -6.00 -4.31
C PRO A 186 0.89 -4.63 -3.90
N LYS A 187 1.06 -3.74 -4.88
CA LYS A 187 1.53 -2.37 -4.61
C LYS A 187 0.59 -1.79 -3.57
N ILE A 188 1.09 -1.60 -2.35
CA ILE A 188 0.37 -0.88 -1.30
C ILE A 188 0.24 0.54 -1.85
N ILE A 189 -0.96 0.87 -2.30
CA ILE A 189 -1.25 2.23 -2.74
C ILE A 189 -1.34 3.01 -1.44
N MET A 190 -0.27 3.73 -1.09
CA MET A 190 -0.18 4.57 0.11
C MET A 190 -1.25 5.66 0.16
N TYR A 191 -1.96 5.85 -0.95
CA TYR A 191 -3.01 6.83 -1.13
C TYR A 191 -4.22 6.17 -1.76
N SER A 192 -5.40 6.54 -1.27
CA SER A 192 -6.68 6.09 -1.82
C SER A 192 -6.78 6.43 -3.31
N GLN A 193 -7.53 5.64 -4.09
CA GLN A 193 -7.88 6.00 -5.47
C GLN A 193 -8.65 7.34 -5.57
N TYR A 194 -9.16 7.83 -4.44
CA TYR A 194 -9.80 9.13 -4.29
C TYR A 194 -8.83 10.26 -3.88
N GLU A 195 -7.59 9.96 -3.50
CA GLU A 195 -6.57 10.96 -3.14
C GLU A 195 -5.73 11.42 -4.34
N ARG A 196 -5.84 10.75 -5.49
CA ARG A 196 -5.18 11.18 -6.75
C ARG A 196 -6.04 12.17 -7.52
N VAL A 197 -6.49 13.22 -6.85
CA VAL A 197 -7.06 14.37 -7.55
C VAL A 197 -5.94 15.39 -7.68
N LYS A 198 -5.58 15.74 -8.92
CA LYS A 198 -4.69 16.88 -9.15
C LYS A 198 -5.34 18.08 -8.50
N ASP A 199 -4.65 18.66 -7.52
CA ASP A 199 -5.09 19.86 -6.84
C ASP A 199 -5.36 20.95 -7.88
N ARG A 200 -6.63 21.32 -8.04
CA ARG A 200 -7.09 22.30 -9.01
C ARG A 200 -6.95 23.74 -8.51
N ARG A 201 -6.55 23.92 -7.25
CA ARG A 201 -6.30 25.24 -6.67
C ARG A 201 -5.11 25.89 -7.36
N ASP A 202 -5.21 27.20 -7.53
CA ASP A 202 -4.14 28.01 -8.09
C ASP A 202 -2.96 28.11 -7.11
N PHE A 203 -1.80 28.53 -7.61
CA PHE A 203 -0.57 28.57 -6.80
C PHE A 203 -0.75 29.37 -5.50
N GLY A 204 -1.46 30.51 -5.55
CA GLY A 204 -1.75 31.34 -4.39
C GLY A 204 -2.61 30.65 -3.33
N GLU A 205 -3.67 29.94 -3.75
CA GLU A 205 -4.58 29.20 -2.86
C GLU A 205 -3.89 27.97 -2.25
N ARG A 206 -2.96 27.33 -2.99
CA ARG A 206 -2.18 26.22 -2.48
C ARG A 206 -1.22 26.65 -1.37
N GLN A 207 -0.67 27.86 -1.47
CA GLN A 207 0.22 28.42 -0.44
C GLN A 207 -0.47 28.58 0.91
N GLU A 208 -1.80 28.82 0.93
CA GLU A 208 -2.55 28.95 2.18
C GLU A 208 -2.65 27.65 2.98
N LEU A 209 -2.57 26.47 2.34
CA LEU A 209 -2.52 25.20 3.07
C LEU A 209 -1.26 25.01 3.89
N PHE A 210 -0.18 25.69 3.48
CA PHE A 210 1.10 25.65 4.15
C PHE A 210 1.29 26.87 5.06
N LYS A 211 0.19 27.59 5.38
CA LYS A 211 0.16 28.67 6.36
C LYS A 211 -0.69 28.22 7.54
N GLY A 212 -0.18 28.41 8.76
CA GLY A 212 -0.90 28.11 9.99
C GLY A 212 0.03 27.64 11.11
N PRO A 213 -0.49 27.52 12.35
CA PRO A 213 0.33 27.23 13.54
C PRO A 213 1.13 25.92 13.46
N ILE A 214 0.66 24.97 12.64
CA ILE A 214 1.25 23.64 12.44
C ILE A 214 2.36 23.66 11.37
N TYR A 215 2.32 24.62 10.45
CA TYR A 215 3.29 24.79 9.36
C TYR A 215 4.31 25.90 9.64
N GLY A 216 4.05 26.76 10.62
CA GLY A 216 4.90 27.88 11.03
C GLY A 216 6.03 27.53 11.98
N VAL A 217 6.71 26.39 11.81
CA VAL A 217 8.05 26.26 12.41
C VAL A 217 9.02 26.98 11.49
N GLU A 218 9.21 28.27 11.74
CA GLU A 218 10.36 29.00 11.19
C GLU A 218 11.61 28.32 11.71
N TYR A 219 12.24 27.49 10.87
CA TYR A 219 13.59 27.03 11.17
C TYR A 219 14.48 28.27 11.11
N GLU A 220 15.10 28.63 12.23
CA GLU A 220 16.19 29.60 12.25
C GLU A 220 17.24 29.11 11.26
N ARG A 221 17.33 29.77 10.10
CA ARG A 221 18.40 29.50 9.14
C ARG A 221 19.68 29.86 9.86
N ILE A 222 20.48 28.85 10.18
CA ILE A 222 21.83 29.06 10.73
C ILE A 222 22.59 29.92 9.71
N PRO A 223 22.98 31.16 10.05
CA PRO A 223 23.74 31.99 9.13
C PRO A 223 25.08 31.30 8.82
N PRO A 224 25.63 31.48 7.60
CA PRO A 224 26.92 30.90 7.28
C PRO A 224 27.99 31.45 8.23
N SER A 225 28.68 30.57 8.95
CA SER A 225 29.71 30.99 9.93
C SER A 225 30.99 31.49 9.26
N SER A 226 31.20 31.16 7.98
CA SER A 226 32.49 31.37 7.33
C SER A 226 32.35 31.77 5.87
N LYS A 227 33.15 32.74 5.43
CA LYS A 227 33.21 33.18 4.03
C LYS A 227 34.28 32.39 3.28
N VAL A 228 33.88 31.71 2.20
CA VAL A 228 34.78 30.91 1.35
C VAL A 228 35.02 31.64 0.03
N ILE A 229 36.29 31.77 -0.36
CA ILE A 229 36.70 32.28 -1.67
C ILE A 229 37.31 31.13 -2.48
N ILE A 230 36.93 31.02 -3.75
CA ILE A 230 37.46 29.99 -4.65
C ILE A 230 38.70 30.55 -5.35
N THR A 231 39.85 29.91 -5.15
CA THR A 231 41.12 30.24 -5.84
C THR A 231 41.53 29.12 -6.79
N GLU A 232 42.51 29.36 -7.67
CA GLU A 232 43.00 28.36 -8.64
C GLU A 232 43.55 27.08 -8.00
N GLN A 233 43.91 27.12 -6.71
CA GLN A 233 44.36 25.96 -5.92
C GLN A 233 43.24 25.32 -5.08
N GLY A 234 41.99 25.83 -5.18
CA GLY A 234 40.82 25.31 -4.49
C GLY A 234 40.12 26.33 -3.58
N PRO A 235 38.99 25.94 -2.95
CA PRO A 235 38.24 26.79 -2.04
C PRO A 235 38.99 26.99 -0.71
N ARG A 236 39.20 28.25 -0.31
CA ARG A 236 39.84 28.64 0.95
C ARG A 236 38.90 29.49 1.80
N VAL A 237 38.85 29.22 3.11
CA VAL A 237 38.07 30.02 4.08
C VAL A 237 38.87 31.29 4.43
N VAL A 238 38.26 32.46 4.27
CA VAL A 238 38.95 33.77 4.37
C VAL A 238 38.52 34.58 5.62
N GLY A 239 37.48 34.16 6.35
CA GLY A 239 37.13 34.75 7.64
C GLY A 239 35.83 34.20 8.24
N GLU A 240 35.62 34.44 9.54
CA GLU A 240 34.37 34.20 10.26
C GLU A 240 33.40 35.37 10.00
N ILE A 241 32.15 35.07 9.65
CA ILE A 241 31.14 36.10 9.36
C ILE A 241 30.49 36.48 10.68
N GLY A 242 30.75 37.70 11.16
CA GLY A 242 30.05 38.28 12.30
C GLY A 242 28.65 38.78 11.92
N GLU A 243 27.74 38.81 12.89
CA GLU A 243 26.28 39.01 12.74
C GLU A 243 25.82 40.32 12.06
N ASN A 244 26.73 41.21 11.62
CA ASN A 244 26.40 42.55 11.14
C ASN A 244 26.76 42.86 9.67
N ASP A 245 27.33 41.93 8.90
CA ASP A 245 27.77 42.19 7.50
C ASP A 245 26.69 41.90 6.44
N ASN A 246 25.43 42.16 6.76
CA ASN A 246 24.30 41.78 5.92
C ASN A 246 23.56 43.01 5.39
N ASP A 247 24.18 43.78 4.48
CA ASP A 247 23.41 44.60 3.54
C ASP A 247 24.20 45.02 2.29
N GLN A 248 23.46 45.23 1.20
CA GLN A 248 23.84 45.67 -0.14
C GLN A 248 24.12 44.56 -1.16
N GLY A 249 23.03 43.93 -1.60
CA GLY A 249 22.94 43.36 -2.93
C GLY A 249 23.00 44.47 -3.99
N HIS A 250 24.09 44.51 -4.76
CA HIS A 250 24.17 45.32 -5.98
C HIS A 250 23.25 44.73 -7.05
N ASN A 251 22.09 45.35 -7.22
CA ASN A 251 21.23 45.20 -8.39
C ASN A 251 21.78 46.10 -9.49
N GLN A 252 22.62 45.56 -10.38
CA GLN A 252 23.03 46.27 -11.61
C GLN A 252 21.93 46.08 -12.64
N GLN A 253 21.08 47.09 -12.76
CA GLN A 253 20.13 47.22 -13.84
C GLN A 253 20.86 47.76 -15.07
N GLU A 254 20.91 46.94 -16.12
CA GLU A 254 21.31 47.35 -17.47
C GLU A 254 20.45 48.55 -17.89
N GLY A 255 21.11 49.69 -18.11
CA GLY A 255 20.51 50.91 -18.62
C GLY A 255 21.08 51.20 -20.00
N ASP A 256 20.22 51.13 -20.99
CA ASP A 256 20.47 51.47 -22.40
C ASP A 256 21.05 52.89 -22.56
N GLU A 257 22.11 53.00 -23.36
CA GLU A 257 22.62 54.29 -23.85
C GLU A 257 21.65 54.93 -24.85
N PRO A 258 21.48 56.25 -24.79
CA PRO A 258 21.32 57.03 -26.01
C PRO A 258 22.43 58.08 -26.18
N VAL A 259 23.26 57.83 -27.20
CA VAL A 259 23.71 58.75 -28.26
C VAL A 259 23.79 60.24 -27.92
N ALA A 260 25.02 60.75 -27.94
CA ALA A 260 25.38 62.15 -27.95
C ALA A 260 24.75 62.92 -29.13
N THR A 261 24.19 64.09 -28.83
CA THR A 261 24.08 65.20 -29.78
C THR A 261 24.77 66.42 -29.16
N GLU A 262 25.73 66.94 -29.92
CA GLU A 262 26.59 68.08 -29.64
C GLU A 262 25.80 69.41 -29.65
N GLU A 263 26.19 70.33 -28.77
CA GLU A 263 26.37 71.77 -29.05
C GLU A 263 27.61 72.28 -28.32
#